data_AF-A0A563D6H2-F1
#
_entry.id   AF-A0A563D6H2-F1
#
_cell.length_a   1.000
_cell.length_b   1.000
_cell.length_c   1.000
_cell.angle_alpha   90.00
_cell.angle_beta   90.00
_cell.angle_gamma   90.00
#
_symmetry.space_group_name_H-M   'P 1'
#
loop_
_entity.id
_entity.type
_entity.pdbx_description
1 polymer ?
#
loop_
_entity_poly.entity_id
_entity_poly.type
_entity_poly.pdbx_seq_one_letter_code
_entity_poly.pdbx_strand_id
1 'polypeptide(L)'
;MSKKSKDKLVEQLVQKSREVFIMGLEVFNKPTLKYRVEGFAFFVCNAWELMLKAEMVKQLGEGSIYFKDHPERTISIATYFETIKHITGYVKLPLSYLFYGHHILSFQFATCLLVRAKLID
;
A
#
# COMPACT_ATOMS: atom_id res chain seq x y z
N MET A 1 -22.91 -3.29 -14.18
CA MET A 1 -22.13 -4.43 -13.63
C MET A 1 -22.75 -4.90 -12.33
N SER A 2 -22.80 -6.22 -12.09
CA SER A 2 -23.33 -6.82 -10.87
C SER A 2 -22.48 -6.43 -9.65
N LYS A 3 -23.13 -6.05 -8.54
CA LYS A 3 -22.49 -5.77 -7.23
C LYS A 3 -21.48 -6.86 -6.83
N LYS A 4 -21.76 -8.11 -7.18
CA LYS A 4 -20.92 -9.28 -6.92
C LYS A 4 -19.55 -9.25 -7.62
N SER A 5 -19.40 -8.63 -8.80
CA SER A 5 -18.10 -8.57 -9.48
C SER A 5 -17.20 -7.48 -8.91
N LYS A 6 -17.81 -6.37 -8.47
CA LYS A 6 -17.12 -5.26 -7.79
C LYS A 6 -16.50 -5.71 -6.47
N ASP A 7 -17.28 -6.43 -5.66
CA ASP A 7 -16.81 -6.93 -4.36
C ASP A 7 -15.64 -7.92 -4.54
N LYS A 8 -15.71 -8.78 -5.56
CA LYS A 8 -14.62 -9.69 -5.91
C LYS A 8 -13.32 -8.97 -6.28
N LEU A 9 -13.39 -7.90 -7.09
CA LEU A 9 -12.19 -7.12 -7.44
C LEU A 9 -11.57 -6.43 -6.22
N VAL A 10 -12.40 -5.86 -5.35
CA VAL A 10 -11.95 -5.23 -4.09
C VAL A 10 -11.22 -6.25 -3.22
N GLU A 11 -11.80 -7.45 -3.03
CA GLU A 11 -11.17 -8.53 -2.26
C GLU A 11 -9.83 -8.96 -2.86
N GLN A 12 -9.74 -9.08 -4.19
CA GLN A 12 -8.51 -9.44 -4.89
C GLN A 12 -7.41 -8.38 -4.70
N LEU A 13 -7.75 -7.09 -4.79
CA LEU A 13 -6.80 -5.99 -4.57
C LEU A 13 -6.30 -5.97 -3.13
N VAL A 14 -7.19 -6.16 -2.15
CA VAL A 14 -6.82 -6.22 -0.73
C VAL A 14 -5.96 -7.44 -0.43
N GLN A 15 -6.27 -8.61 -1.00
CA GLN A 15 -5.47 -9.82 -0.82
C GLN A 15 -4.05 -9.63 -1.39
N LYS A 16 -3.93 -9.09 -2.62
CA LYS A 16 -2.62 -8.78 -3.23
C LYS A 16 -1.85 -7.75 -2.41
N SER A 17 -2.53 -6.72 -1.89
CA SER A 17 -1.90 -5.72 -1.01
C SER A 17 -1.22 -6.39 0.20
N ARG A 18 -1.90 -7.34 0.85
CA ARG A 18 -1.33 -8.11 1.98
C ARG A 18 -0.12 -8.94 1.57
N GLU A 19 -0.20 -9.66 0.45
CA GLU A 19 0.90 -10.48 -0.05
C GLU A 19 2.15 -9.64 -0.36
N VAL A 20 1.95 -8.51 -1.05
CA VAL A 20 3.02 -7.56 -1.38
C VAL A 20 3.61 -6.95 -0.10
N PHE A 21 2.78 -6.66 0.91
CA PHE A 21 3.26 -6.16 2.19
C PHE A 21 4.16 -7.17 2.92
N ILE A 22 3.74 -8.44 2.97
CA ILE A 22 4.53 -9.54 3.55
C ILE A 22 5.86 -9.70 2.78
N MET A 23 5.83 -9.64 1.45
CA MET A 23 7.04 -9.69 0.62
C MET A 23 8.01 -8.55 0.95
N GLY A 24 7.49 -7.35 1.23
CA GLY A 24 8.29 -6.25 1.76
C GLY A 24 9.02 -6.66 3.05
N LEU A 25 8.31 -7.22 4.02
CA LEU A 25 8.91 -7.66 5.29
C LEU A 25 9.99 -8.73 5.10
N GLU A 26 9.76 -9.69 4.20
CA GLU A 26 10.76 -10.72 3.85
C GLU A 26 12.04 -10.10 3.26
N VAL A 27 11.88 -9.13 2.37
CA VAL A 27 12.98 -8.38 1.76
C VAL A 27 13.75 -7.60 2.82
N PHE A 28 13.05 -6.91 3.72
CA PHE A 28 13.67 -6.16 4.83
C PHE A 28 14.48 -7.05 5.77
N ASN A 29 13.95 -8.23 6.08
CA ASN A 29 14.57 -9.19 6.99
C ASN A 29 15.68 -10.03 6.36
N LYS A 30 16.04 -9.80 5.09
CA LYS A 30 17.11 -10.53 4.39
C LYS A 30 18.44 -9.76 4.48
N PRO A 31 19.32 -10.05 5.47
CA PRO A 31 20.50 -9.22 5.74
C PRO A 31 21.55 -9.23 4.63
N THR A 32 21.58 -10.27 3.79
CA THR A 32 22.50 -10.38 2.65
C THR A 32 22.10 -9.51 1.46
N LEU A 33 20.88 -8.95 1.46
CA LEU A 33 20.39 -8.09 0.40
C LEU A 33 20.79 -6.63 0.66
N LYS A 34 21.73 -6.10 -0.13
CA LYS A 34 22.27 -4.74 0.02
C LYS A 34 21.20 -3.64 -0.04
N TYR A 35 20.20 -3.82 -0.91
CA TYR A 35 19.12 -2.84 -1.15
C TYR A 35 17.80 -3.23 -0.44
N ARG A 36 17.90 -3.90 0.72
CA ARG A 36 16.71 -4.38 1.46
C ARG A 36 15.78 -3.27 1.92
N VAL A 37 16.30 -2.07 2.18
CA VAL A 37 15.50 -0.92 2.64
C VAL A 37 14.72 -0.32 1.47
N GLU A 38 15.38 -0.12 0.33
CA GLU A 38 14.78 0.36 -0.90
C GLU A 38 13.78 -0.65 -1.46
N GLY A 39 14.14 -1.94 -1.42
CA GLY A 39 13.23 -3.03 -1.78
C GLY A 39 12.00 -3.06 -0.89
N PHE A 40 12.16 -2.94 0.44
CA PHE A 40 11.03 -2.83 1.36
C PHE A 40 10.14 -1.62 1.03
N ALA A 41 10.74 -0.45 0.81
CA ALA A 41 9.99 0.77 0.48
C ALA A 41 9.17 0.60 -0.82
N PHE A 42 9.75 -0.01 -1.85
CA PHE A 42 9.06 -0.31 -3.10
C PHE A 42 7.83 -1.23 -2.87
N PHE A 43 8.01 -2.32 -2.12
CA PHE A 43 6.91 -3.25 -1.79
C PHE A 43 5.83 -2.59 -0.94
N VAL A 44 6.18 -1.82 0.10
CA VAL A 44 5.19 -1.14 0.94
C VAL A 44 4.40 -0.10 0.16
N CYS A 45 5.05 0.70 -0.69
CA CYS A 45 4.36 1.64 -1.57
C CYS A 45 3.36 0.89 -2.48
N ASN A 46 3.77 -0.20 -3.13
CA ASN A 46 2.88 -0.99 -3.97
C ASN A 46 1.70 -1.59 -3.19
N ALA A 47 1.94 -2.07 -1.96
CA ALA A 47 0.88 -2.59 -1.10
C ALA A 47 -0.14 -1.50 -0.77
N TRP A 48 0.31 -0.30 -0.43
CA TRP A 48 -0.55 0.85 -0.19
C TRP A 48 -1.32 1.26 -1.44
N GLU A 49 -0.68 1.28 -2.60
CA GLU A 49 -1.35 1.58 -3.87
C GLU A 49 -2.52 0.64 -4.16
N LEU A 50 -2.31 -0.68 -3.99
CA LEU A 50 -3.35 -1.68 -4.20
C LEU A 50 -4.52 -1.52 -3.22
N MET A 51 -4.22 -1.21 -1.96
CA MET A 51 -5.24 -0.98 -0.93
C MET A 51 -6.07 0.27 -1.23
N LEU A 52 -5.42 1.38 -1.60
CA LEU A 52 -6.10 2.63 -1.97
C LEU A 52 -6.94 2.46 -3.24
N LYS A 53 -6.46 1.70 -4.23
CA LYS A 53 -7.25 1.31 -5.41
C LYS A 53 -8.50 0.54 -5.00
N ALA A 54 -8.40 -0.42 -4.08
CA ALA A 54 -9.55 -1.17 -3.58
C ALA A 54 -10.60 -0.25 -2.94
N GLU A 55 -10.15 0.75 -2.18
CA GLU A 55 -11.02 1.77 -1.59
C GLU A 55 -11.72 2.62 -2.66
N MET A 56 -10.99 3.10 -3.68
CA MET A 56 -11.58 3.84 -4.79
C MET A 56 -12.61 3.01 -5.54
N VAL A 57 -12.29 1.76 -5.86
CA VAL A 57 -13.25 0.84 -6.51
C VAL A 57 -14.50 0.75 -5.65
N LYS A 58 -14.36 0.55 -4.33
CA LYS A 58 -15.50 0.46 -3.41
C LYS A 58 -16.37 1.72 -3.41
N GLN A 59 -15.78 2.92 -3.38
CA GLN A 59 -16.52 4.18 -3.28
C GLN A 59 -17.03 4.70 -4.63
N LEU A 60 -16.19 4.69 -5.67
CA LEU A 60 -16.39 5.37 -6.95
C LEU A 60 -16.66 4.40 -8.12
N GLY A 61 -16.36 3.11 -7.95
CA GLY A 61 -16.53 2.09 -8.98
C GLY A 61 -15.23 1.71 -9.70
N GLU A 62 -15.26 0.62 -10.46
CA GLU A 62 -14.06 0.05 -11.09
C GLU A 62 -13.34 0.99 -12.06
N GLY A 63 -14.08 1.82 -12.80
CA GLY A 63 -13.49 2.79 -13.73
C GLY A 63 -12.62 3.86 -13.04
N SER A 64 -12.73 4.04 -11.72
CA SER A 64 -12.02 5.11 -11.02
C SER A 64 -10.52 4.87 -10.87
N ILE A 65 -10.04 3.64 -11.08
CA ILE A 65 -8.62 3.28 -10.93
C ILE A 65 -7.85 3.32 -12.25
N TYR A 66 -8.51 3.61 -13.37
CA TYR A 66 -7.90 3.68 -14.71
C TYR A 66 -7.76 5.13 -15.17
N PHE A 67 -6.73 5.42 -15.99
CA PHE A 67 -6.63 6.73 -16.62
C PHE A 67 -7.71 6.88 -17.70
N LYS A 68 -8.31 8.08 -17.80
CA LYS A 68 -9.35 8.37 -18.79
C LYS A 68 -8.86 8.23 -20.23
N ASP A 69 -7.64 8.70 -20.47
CA ASP A 69 -7.03 8.73 -21.81
C ASP A 69 -6.30 7.41 -22.14
N HIS A 70 -5.91 6.65 -21.11
CA HIS A 70 -5.10 5.44 -21.18
C HIS A 70 -5.70 4.33 -20.31
N PRO A 71 -6.81 3.69 -20.74
CA PRO A 71 -7.55 2.70 -19.94
C PRO A 71 -6.77 1.42 -19.65
N GLU A 72 -5.65 1.17 -20.32
CA GLU A 72 -4.72 0.08 -20.04
C GLU A 72 -3.85 0.34 -18.80
N ARG A 73 -3.78 1.59 -18.34
CA ARG A 73 -2.97 2.01 -17.20
C ARG A 73 -3.84 2.32 -15.99
N THR A 74 -3.39 1.86 -14.83
CA THR A 74 -4.00 2.23 -13.56
C THR A 74 -3.30 3.42 -12.92
N ILE A 75 -4.05 4.23 -12.17
CA ILE A 75 -3.54 5.38 -11.43
C ILE A 75 -2.44 4.99 -10.43
N SER A 76 -1.59 5.94 -10.09
CA SER A 76 -0.58 5.79 -9.03
C SER A 76 -1.10 6.29 -7.67
N ILE A 77 -0.36 6.03 -6.59
CA ILE A 77 -0.61 6.63 -5.26
C ILE A 77 -0.70 8.16 -5.34
N ALA A 78 0.18 8.81 -6.10
CA ALA A 78 0.18 10.27 -6.21
C ALA A 78 -1.12 10.77 -6.84
N THR A 79 -1.53 10.13 -7.94
CA THR A 79 -2.77 10.43 -8.65
C THR A 79 -4.01 10.12 -7.79
N TYR A 80 -3.97 9.10 -6.92
CA TYR A 80 -5.02 8.84 -5.93
C TYR A 80 -5.26 10.06 -5.03
N PHE A 81 -4.18 10.59 -4.44
CA PHE A 81 -4.30 11.71 -3.50
C PHE A 81 -4.80 12.98 -4.18
N GLU A 82 -4.36 13.25 -5.40
CA GLU A 82 -4.88 14.35 -6.22
C GLU A 82 -6.38 14.18 -6.51
N THR A 83 -6.79 12.97 -6.90
CA THR A 83 -8.19 12.66 -7.22
C THR A 83 -9.09 12.81 -6.00
N ILE A 84 -8.69 12.25 -4.85
CA ILE A 84 -9.47 12.37 -3.61
C ILE A 84 -9.53 13.83 -3.17
N LYS A 85 -8.42 14.56 -3.18
CA LYS A 85 -8.41 15.99 -2.83
C LYS A 85 -9.38 16.79 -3.70
N HIS A 86 -9.48 16.48 -5.00
CA HIS A 86 -10.44 17.12 -5.90
C HIS A 86 -11.90 16.75 -5.58
N ILE A 87 -12.17 15.50 -5.20
CA ILE A 87 -13.54 15.02 -4.92
C ILE A 87 -14.05 15.53 -3.56
N THR A 88 -13.24 15.44 -2.51
CA THR A 88 -13.68 15.69 -1.12
C THR A 88 -13.23 17.05 -0.58
N GLY A 89 -12.34 17.75 -1.28
CA GLY A 89 -11.70 19.00 -0.82
C GLY A 89 -10.57 18.80 0.20
N TYR A 90 -10.41 17.59 0.74
CA TYR A 90 -9.36 17.23 1.71
C TYR A 90 -9.08 15.73 1.68
N VAL A 91 -7.83 15.32 1.92
CA VAL A 91 -7.47 13.90 1.99
C VAL A 91 -7.94 13.30 3.31
N LYS A 92 -9.06 12.57 3.31
CA LYS A 92 -9.53 11.82 4.47
C LYS A 92 -8.92 10.42 4.45
N LEU A 93 -7.67 10.30 4.88
CA LEU A 93 -7.10 8.99 5.21
C LEU A 93 -7.76 8.52 6.51
N PRO A 94 -8.34 7.31 6.58
CA PRO A 94 -8.87 6.81 7.84
C PRO A 94 -7.74 6.79 8.88
N LEU A 95 -7.98 7.30 10.10
CA LEU A 95 -6.93 7.43 11.13
C LEU A 95 -6.17 6.12 11.36
N SER A 96 -6.83 4.97 11.18
CA SER A 96 -6.19 3.66 11.20
C SER A 96 -4.97 3.55 10.28
N TYR A 97 -4.97 4.19 9.11
CA TYR A 97 -3.85 4.18 8.16
C TYR A 97 -2.65 4.99 8.66
N LEU A 98 -2.91 6.08 9.38
CA LEU A 98 -1.87 6.89 10.03
C LEU A 98 -1.23 6.12 11.19
N PHE A 99 -2.05 5.41 11.98
CA PHE A 99 -1.59 4.54 13.06
C PHE A 99 -0.86 3.29 12.53
N TYR A 100 -1.32 2.69 11.43
CA TYR A 100 -0.58 1.59 10.77
C TYR A 100 0.79 2.06 10.28
N GLY A 101 0.90 3.27 9.71
CA GLY A 101 2.19 3.86 9.38
C GLY A 101 3.10 4.05 10.59
N HIS A 102 2.57 4.56 11.70
CA HIS A 102 3.33 4.74 12.94
C HIS A 102 3.71 3.41 13.61
N HIS A 103 2.85 2.40 13.56
CA HIS A 103 3.12 1.04 14.04
C HIS A 103 4.13 0.30 13.16
N ILE A 104 4.08 0.47 11.84
CA ILE A 104 5.07 -0.10 10.93
C ILE A 104 6.43 0.57 11.13
N LEU A 105 6.48 1.90 11.25
CA LEU A 105 7.73 2.63 11.52
C LEU A 105 8.28 2.34 12.93
N SER A 106 7.44 2.21 13.94
CA SER A 106 7.87 1.81 15.29
C SER A 106 8.27 0.34 15.36
N PHE A 107 7.63 -0.55 14.59
CA PHE A 107 8.13 -1.92 14.39
C PHE A 107 9.45 -1.90 13.63
N GLN A 108 9.65 -0.99 12.68
CA GLN A 108 10.92 -0.79 11.97
C GLN A 108 12.03 -0.35 12.92
N PHE A 109 11.73 0.58 13.85
CA PHE A 109 12.68 1.00 14.89
C PHE A 109 12.97 -0.13 15.88
N ALA A 110 11.96 -0.87 16.35
CA ALA A 110 12.13 -1.98 17.28
C ALA A 110 12.91 -3.15 16.66
N THR A 111 12.64 -3.49 15.40
CA THR A 111 13.35 -4.56 14.69
C THR A 111 14.79 -4.13 14.34
N CYS A 112 15.02 -2.86 13.97
CA CYS A 112 16.38 -2.32 13.80
C CYS A 112 17.18 -2.35 15.11
N LEU A 113 16.56 -2.00 16.25
CA LEU A 113 17.19 -2.07 17.57
C LEU A 113 17.53 -3.51 17.98
N LEU A 114 16.62 -4.46 17.77
CA LEU A 114 16.84 -5.87 18.09
C LEU A 114 17.89 -6.54 17.21
N VAL A 115 17.95 -6.22 15.92
CA VAL A 115 19.00 -6.73 15.01
C VAL A 115 20.37 -6.12 15.34
N ARG A 116 20.41 -4.85 15.76
CA ARG A 116 21.65 -4.19 16.18
C ARG A 116 22.16 -4.68 17.53
N ALA A 117 21.27 -5.07 18.44
CA ALA A 117 21.64 -5.73 19.71
C ALA A 117 22.28 -7.11 19.49
N LYS A 118 21.84 -7.88 18.48
CA LYS A 118 22.39 -9.21 18.14
C LYS A 118 23.71 -9.19 17.34
N LEU A 119 24.20 -8.03 16.93
CA LEU A 119 25.46 -7.87 16.19
C LEU A 119 26.58 -7.26 17.06
N ILE A 120 26.31 -7.03 18.35
CA ILE A 120 27.25 -6.45 19.33
C ILE A 120 27.64 -7.48 20.42
N ASP A 121 27.06 -8.68 20.40
CA ASP A 121 27.53 -9.87 21.13
C ASP A 121 28.26 -10.82 20.17
#